data_AF-A0A915UPP4-F1
#
_entry.id   AF-A0A915UPP4-F1
#
_cell.length_a   1.000
_cell.length_b   1.000
_cell.length_c   1.000
_cell.angle_alpha   90.00
_cell.angle_beta   90.00
_cell.angle_gamma   90.00
#
_symmetry.space_group_name_H-M   'P 1'
#
loop_
_entity.id
_entity.type
_entity.pdbx_description
1 polymer ?
#
loop_
_entity_poly.entity_id
_entity_poly.type
_entity_poly.pdbx_seq_one_letter_code
_entity_poly.pdbx_strand_id
1 'polypeptide(L)'
;MTPLWPFGKQALAARVQTHGVSDLLCWFGFELQVPYRELASVSRRLAGFFGLFWQRSAGAVGFVGLLPEEEPVLVSYAPRKDLIAQRFLTSTVENPTHTFPQLWLLLPPGVFLAQAVDPSRSPEVSCQALQVLVASGLAGQALYLDPQFGRKSYRFSGLWVLPRGERRPLLSGVRAALKGL
;
A
#
# COMPACT_ATOMS: atom_id res chain seq x y z
N MET A 1 -3.09 -25.47 -1.47
CA MET A 1 -3.15 -24.02 -1.71
C MET A 1 -2.13 -23.68 -2.80
N THR A 2 -2.59 -23.33 -4.00
CA THR A 2 -1.74 -22.95 -5.13
C THR A 2 -1.38 -21.47 -5.01
N PRO A 3 -0.11 -21.06 -5.16
CA PRO A 3 0.22 -19.64 -5.19
C PRO A 3 -0.50 -18.98 -6.38
N LEU A 4 -1.36 -18.00 -6.12
CA LEU A 4 -2.01 -17.20 -7.16
C LEU A 4 -1.02 -16.34 -7.96
N TRP A 5 0.25 -16.32 -7.52
CA TRP A 5 1.29 -15.44 -8.02
C TRP A 5 2.65 -16.13 -8.06
N PRO A 6 3.05 -16.71 -9.20
CA PRO A 6 4.44 -17.07 -9.42
C PRO A 6 5.17 -15.79 -9.88
N PHE A 7 5.80 -15.08 -8.96
CA PHE A 7 6.88 -14.17 -9.34
C PHE A 7 8.10 -15.01 -9.67
N GLY A 8 8.73 -14.73 -10.80
CA GLY A 8 9.86 -15.49 -11.33
C GLY A 8 11.08 -15.43 -10.39
N LYS A 9 11.85 -16.53 -10.45
CA LYS A 9 13.11 -16.85 -9.75
C LYS A 9 13.11 -16.66 -8.21
N GLN A 10 13.89 -17.54 -7.57
CA GLN A 10 13.95 -17.82 -6.12
C GLN A 10 14.24 -16.63 -5.18
N ALA A 11 14.35 -15.39 -5.67
CA ALA A 11 14.77 -14.23 -4.89
C ALA A 11 13.59 -13.46 -4.26
N LEU A 12 12.48 -13.30 -4.98
CA LEU A 12 11.31 -12.56 -4.50
C LEU A 12 10.20 -13.53 -4.12
N ALA A 13 9.97 -13.72 -2.82
CA ALA A 13 8.85 -14.52 -2.34
C ALA A 13 7.66 -13.60 -2.08
N ALA A 14 6.63 -13.68 -2.93
CA ALA A 14 5.35 -13.05 -2.65
C ALA A 14 4.30 -14.11 -2.33
N ARG A 15 3.52 -13.87 -1.29
CA ARG A 15 2.46 -14.76 -0.84
C ARG A 15 1.18 -13.96 -0.63
N VAL A 16 0.07 -14.49 -1.12
CA VAL A 16 -1.26 -14.03 -0.72
C VAL A 16 -1.60 -14.73 0.58
N GLN A 17 -1.80 -13.96 1.65
CA GLN A 17 -2.17 -14.47 2.96
C GLN A 17 -3.69 -14.63 3.07
N THR A 18 -4.44 -13.60 2.64
CA THR A 18 -5.90 -13.58 2.66
C THR A 18 -6.42 -12.85 1.43
N HIS A 19 -7.65 -13.12 1.03
CA HIS A 19 -8.30 -12.38 -0.03
C HIS A 19 -9.81 -12.55 0.06
N GLY A 20 -10.54 -11.64 -0.56
CA GLY A 20 -11.97 -11.80 -0.77
C GLY A 20 -12.53 -10.74 -1.68
N VAL A 21 -13.79 -10.94 -2.05
CA VAL A 21 -14.52 -10.11 -2.98
C VAL A 21 -15.95 -10.03 -2.45
N SER A 22 -16.51 -8.82 -2.43
CA SER A 22 -17.93 -8.56 -2.29
C SER A 22 -18.47 -7.96 -3.58
N ASP A 23 -19.74 -7.55 -3.60
CA ASP A 23 -20.32 -6.92 -4.78
C ASP A 23 -19.60 -5.63 -5.17
N LEU A 24 -19.14 -4.85 -4.18
CA LEU A 24 -18.54 -3.53 -4.39
C LEU A 24 -17.03 -3.52 -4.23
N LEU A 25 -16.48 -4.37 -3.36
CA LEU A 25 -15.09 -4.30 -2.94
C LEU A 25 -14.33 -5.59 -3.23
N CYS A 26 -13.01 -5.48 -3.25
CA CYS A 26 -12.12 -6.61 -3.14
C CYS A 26 -10.97 -6.27 -2.18
N TRP A 27 -10.41 -7.30 -1.56
CA TRP A 27 -9.29 -7.15 -0.65
C TRP A 27 -8.27 -8.26 -0.77
N PHE A 28 -7.01 -7.92 -0.45
CA PHE A 28 -5.87 -8.84 -0.52
C PHE A 28 -4.92 -8.55 0.64
N GLY A 29 -4.75 -9.54 1.51
CA GLY A 29 -3.63 -9.61 2.43
C GLY A 29 -2.44 -10.26 1.73
N PHE A 30 -1.27 -9.66 1.83
CA PHE A 30 -0.07 -10.12 1.15
C PHE A 30 1.17 -10.02 2.03
N GLU A 31 2.17 -10.80 1.65
CA GLU A 31 3.52 -10.69 2.14
C GLU A 31 4.47 -10.69 0.94
N LEU A 32 5.45 -9.79 0.95
CA LEU A 32 6.50 -9.68 -0.05
C LEU A 32 7.85 -9.67 0.65
N GLN A 33 8.68 -10.67 0.41
CA GLN A 33 10.05 -10.70 0.88
C GLN A 33 10.99 -10.33 -0.25
N VAL A 34 11.83 -9.31 -0.01
CA VAL A 34 12.76 -8.74 -0.98
C VAL A 34 14.19 -8.84 -0.42
N PRO A 35 15.13 -9.53 -1.09
CA PRO A 35 16.52 -9.55 -0.68
C PRO A 35 17.11 -8.13 -0.68
N TYR A 36 17.95 -7.79 0.29
CA TYR A 36 18.49 -6.41 0.41
C TYR A 36 19.17 -5.92 -0.87
N ARG A 37 19.88 -6.82 -1.57
CA ARG A 37 20.53 -6.52 -2.86
C ARG A 37 19.57 -6.07 -3.97
N GLU A 38 18.30 -6.47 -3.89
CA GLU A 38 17.26 -6.17 -4.89
C GLU A 38 16.31 -5.06 -4.42
N LEU A 39 16.33 -4.72 -3.12
CA LEU A 39 15.39 -3.79 -2.48
C LEU A 39 15.31 -2.45 -3.21
N ALA A 40 16.44 -1.82 -3.53
CA ALA A 40 16.44 -0.53 -4.23
C ALA A 40 15.75 -0.60 -5.61
N SER A 41 15.99 -1.68 -6.37
CA SER A 41 15.38 -1.87 -7.69
C SER A 41 13.89 -2.17 -7.60
N VAL A 42 13.50 -3.05 -6.69
CA VAL A 42 12.09 -3.42 -6.44
C VAL A 42 11.30 -2.21 -5.98
N SER A 43 11.83 -1.45 -5.02
CA SER A 43 11.10 -0.33 -4.43
C SER A 43 10.95 0.84 -5.39
N ARG A 44 11.93 1.12 -6.27
CA ARG A 44 11.75 2.10 -7.34
C ARG A 44 10.67 1.69 -8.34
N ARG A 45 10.59 0.40 -8.69
CA ARG A 45 9.56 -0.12 -9.60
C ARG A 45 8.17 -0.07 -8.97
N LEU A 46 8.05 -0.44 -7.69
CA LEU A 46 6.80 -0.30 -6.94
C LEU A 46 6.41 1.18 -6.81
N ALA A 47 7.32 2.06 -6.42
CA ALA A 47 7.08 3.50 -6.34
C ALA A 47 6.58 4.08 -7.67
N GLY A 48 7.23 3.73 -8.78
CA GLY A 48 6.79 4.15 -10.12
C GLY A 48 5.39 3.62 -10.47
N PHE A 49 5.09 2.37 -10.12
CA PHE A 49 3.75 1.80 -10.29
C PHE A 49 2.70 2.55 -9.46
N PHE A 50 2.93 2.75 -8.16
CA PHE A 50 2.00 3.44 -7.26
C PHE A 50 1.78 4.90 -7.69
N GLY A 51 2.84 5.59 -8.12
CA GLY A 51 2.76 6.93 -8.68
C GLY A 51 1.82 7.00 -9.89
N LEU A 52 1.96 6.09 -10.84
CA LEU A 52 1.08 6.01 -12.03
C LEU A 52 -0.34 5.55 -11.68
N PHE A 53 -0.46 4.57 -10.78
CA PHE A 53 -1.74 3.95 -10.45
C PHE A 53 -2.65 4.92 -9.71
N TRP A 54 -2.15 5.62 -8.70
CA TRP A 54 -2.97 6.59 -7.96
C TRP A 54 -3.17 7.91 -8.69
N GLN A 55 -2.24 8.34 -9.55
CA GLN A 55 -2.43 9.53 -10.42
C GLN A 55 -3.70 9.43 -11.28
N ARG A 56 -4.11 8.23 -11.69
CA ARG A 56 -5.33 8.03 -12.50
C ARG A 56 -6.61 8.52 -11.82
N SER A 57 -6.57 8.76 -10.53
CA SER A 57 -7.72 9.14 -9.72
C SER A 57 -7.79 10.67 -9.62
N ALA A 58 -8.99 11.23 -9.63
CA ALA A 58 -9.20 12.67 -9.45
C ALA A 58 -8.98 13.16 -8.00
N GLY A 59 -8.62 12.24 -7.08
CA GLY A 59 -8.49 12.47 -5.64
C GLY A 59 -7.08 12.81 -5.18
N ALA A 60 -6.92 13.05 -3.88
CA ALA A 60 -5.60 13.20 -3.24
C ALA A 60 -5.07 11.85 -2.74
N VAL A 61 -3.79 11.77 -2.41
CA VAL A 61 -3.19 10.59 -1.75
C VAL A 61 -2.84 10.97 -0.32
N GLY A 62 -3.50 10.33 0.64
CA GLY A 62 -3.18 10.41 2.06
C GLY A 62 -2.13 9.39 2.47
N PHE A 63 -1.20 9.80 3.30
CA PHE A 63 -0.22 8.98 4.01
C PHE A 63 -0.44 9.17 5.51
N VAL A 64 -0.52 8.05 6.22
CA VAL A 64 -0.62 7.98 7.67
C VAL A 64 0.53 7.11 8.17
N GLY A 65 1.52 7.74 8.82
CA GLY A 65 2.58 7.03 9.52
C GLY A 65 2.10 6.59 10.90
N LEU A 66 2.22 5.31 11.21
CA LEU A 66 1.76 4.71 12.47
C LEU A 66 2.96 4.48 13.38
N LEU A 67 3.18 5.42 14.29
CA LEU A 67 4.26 5.38 15.26
C LEU A 67 3.76 4.63 16.51
N PRO A 68 4.54 3.69 17.07
CA PRO A 68 4.17 3.05 18.34
C PRO A 68 4.02 4.10 19.44
N GLU A 69 2.87 4.09 20.12
CA GLU A 69 2.57 4.95 21.27
C GLU A 69 2.55 6.47 21.00
N GLU A 70 2.59 6.90 19.74
CA GLU A 70 2.54 8.31 19.34
C GLU A 70 1.30 8.61 18.46
N GLU A 71 0.99 9.90 18.32
CA GLU A 71 -0.03 10.37 17.38
C GLU A 71 0.37 10.07 15.93
N PRO A 72 -0.60 9.71 15.06
CA PRO A 72 -0.31 9.37 13.68
C PRO A 72 0.16 10.59 12.88
N VAL A 73 1.19 10.40 12.04
CA VAL A 73 1.67 11.44 11.14
C VAL A 73 0.80 11.47 9.89
N LEU A 74 -0.01 12.52 9.74
CA LEU A 74 -0.90 12.72 8.60
C LEU A 74 -0.28 13.63 7.54
N VAL A 75 -0.16 13.15 6.30
CA VAL A 75 0.25 13.98 5.16
C VAL A 75 -0.61 13.68 3.95
N SER A 76 -1.06 14.71 3.22
CA SER A 76 -1.81 14.55 1.98
C SER A 76 -1.05 15.15 0.79
N TYR A 77 -1.11 14.48 -0.35
CA TYR A 77 -0.43 14.88 -1.58
C TYR A 77 -1.43 15.06 -2.72
N ALA A 78 -1.15 16.05 -3.58
CA ALA A 78 -1.79 16.13 -4.88
C ALA A 78 -1.49 14.87 -5.71
N PRO A 79 -2.38 14.45 -6.63
CA PRO A 79 -2.22 13.24 -7.44
C PRO A 79 -1.16 13.40 -8.55
N ARG A 80 0.07 13.80 -8.21
CA ARG A 80 1.19 13.91 -9.15
C ARG A 80 2.07 12.69 -9.00
N LYS A 81 2.25 11.93 -10.09
CA LYS A 81 3.01 10.66 -10.08
C LYS A 81 4.37 10.76 -9.41
N ASP A 82 5.13 11.81 -9.69
CA ASP A 82 6.51 11.94 -9.21
C ASP A 82 6.55 12.22 -7.70
N LEU A 83 5.59 13.02 -7.19
CA LEU A 83 5.44 13.27 -5.76
C LEU A 83 5.03 12.00 -5.01
N ILE A 84 4.06 11.26 -5.54
CA ILE A 84 3.59 10.00 -4.96
C ILE A 84 4.72 8.97 -4.97
N ALA A 85 5.40 8.79 -6.10
CA ALA A 85 6.48 7.82 -6.25
C ALA A 85 7.64 8.14 -5.31
N GLN A 86 8.07 9.40 -5.25
CA GLN A 86 9.12 9.83 -4.33
C GLN A 86 8.70 9.55 -2.89
N ARG A 87 7.48 9.94 -2.50
CA ARG A 87 7.03 9.72 -1.12
C ARG A 87 6.94 8.24 -0.78
N PHE A 88 6.40 7.43 -1.68
CA PHE A 88 6.30 5.98 -1.48
C PHE A 88 7.68 5.37 -1.26
N LEU A 89 8.66 5.73 -2.09
CA LEU A 89 10.03 5.26 -1.95
C LEU A 89 10.65 5.69 -0.62
N THR A 90 10.50 6.96 -0.25
CA THR A 90 11.05 7.50 1.00
C THR A 90 10.44 6.85 2.23
N SER A 91 9.12 6.72 2.30
CA SER A 91 8.44 6.16 3.48
C SER A 91 8.49 4.63 3.55
N THR A 92 8.90 3.96 2.49
CA THR A 92 8.89 2.50 2.42
C THR A 92 10.30 1.91 2.39
N VAL A 93 11.34 2.69 2.07
CA VAL A 93 12.74 2.20 2.02
C VAL A 93 13.80 3.20 2.47
N GLU A 94 13.71 4.48 2.12
CA GLU A 94 14.90 5.37 2.19
C GLU A 94 15.03 6.19 3.49
N ASN A 95 13.95 6.46 4.22
CA ASN A 95 13.97 7.25 5.47
C ASN A 95 13.99 6.34 6.69
N PRO A 96 14.72 6.62 7.79
CA PRO A 96 14.61 5.88 9.06
C PRO A 96 13.19 5.48 9.51
N THR A 97 12.17 6.30 9.23
CA THR A 97 10.76 6.02 9.54
C THR A 97 10.11 4.92 8.68
N HIS A 98 10.83 4.39 7.69
CA HIS A 98 10.32 3.38 6.76
C HIS A 98 10.08 2.00 7.39
N THR A 99 10.44 1.85 8.66
CA THR A 99 10.14 0.66 9.45
C THR A 99 8.81 0.74 10.18
N PHE A 100 8.16 1.90 10.15
CA PHE A 100 6.87 2.05 10.81
C PHE A 100 5.75 1.58 9.90
N PRO A 101 4.72 0.91 10.46
CA PRO A 101 3.52 0.62 9.71
C PRO A 101 2.93 1.90 9.11
N GLN A 102 2.39 1.79 7.92
CA GLN A 102 1.90 2.94 7.16
C GLN A 102 0.57 2.60 6.50
N LEU A 103 -0.36 3.54 6.55
CA LEU A 103 -1.63 3.48 5.86
C LEU A 103 -1.65 4.54 4.75
N TRP A 104 -1.90 4.07 3.54
CA TRP A 104 -2.06 4.89 2.34
C TRP A 104 -3.52 4.90 1.92
N LEU A 105 -4.06 6.10 1.72
CA LEU A 105 -5.44 6.31 1.35
C LEU A 105 -5.52 7.04 0.03
N LEU A 106 -6.33 6.54 -0.89
CA LEU A 106 -6.78 7.34 -2.01
C LEU A 106 -8.00 8.13 -1.53
N LEU A 107 -7.88 9.45 -1.38
CA LEU A 107 -8.94 10.31 -0.86
C LEU A 107 -9.80 10.80 -2.03
N PRO A 108 -11.11 10.52 -2.07
CA PRO A 108 -11.99 11.05 -3.12
C PRO A 108 -12.02 12.58 -3.14
N PRO A 109 -12.45 13.21 -4.25
CA PRO A 109 -12.59 14.65 -4.31
C PRO A 109 -13.45 15.20 -3.16
N GLY A 110 -12.95 16.25 -2.50
CA GLY A 110 -13.64 16.88 -1.37
C GLY A 110 -13.49 16.17 -0.02
N VAL A 111 -12.82 15.01 0.03
CA VAL A 111 -12.53 14.29 1.28
C VAL A 111 -11.15 14.66 1.80
N PHE A 112 -11.08 15.11 3.06
CA PHE A 112 -9.83 15.43 3.74
C PHE A 112 -9.33 14.24 4.56
N LEU A 113 -8.01 14.13 4.70
CA LEU A 113 -7.40 13.01 5.44
C LEU A 113 -7.89 12.92 6.89
N ALA A 114 -8.07 14.06 7.56
CA ALA A 114 -8.58 14.14 8.93
C ALA A 114 -10.06 13.71 9.08
N GLN A 115 -10.81 13.55 7.98
CA GLN A 115 -12.16 12.97 7.99
C GLN A 115 -12.11 11.45 7.90
N ALA A 116 -11.06 10.91 7.28
CA ALA A 116 -10.85 9.47 7.11
C ALA A 116 -10.11 8.85 8.32
N VAL A 117 -9.27 9.62 8.99
CA VAL A 117 -8.44 9.17 10.12
C VAL A 117 -8.45 10.23 11.22
N ASP A 118 -8.66 9.79 12.46
CA ASP A 118 -8.56 10.64 13.65
C ASP A 118 -7.09 11.05 13.87
N PRO A 119 -6.74 12.35 13.87
CA PRO A 119 -5.37 12.80 14.10
C PRO A 119 -4.89 12.56 15.53
N SER A 120 -5.80 12.38 16.50
CA SER A 120 -5.46 12.20 17.92
C SER A 120 -5.30 10.75 18.33
N ARG A 121 -5.57 9.80 17.43
CA ARG A 121 -5.57 8.37 17.75
C ARG A 121 -5.12 7.53 16.56
N SER A 122 -4.20 6.60 16.82
CA SER A 122 -3.80 5.61 15.81
C SER A 122 -5.02 4.85 15.27
N PRO A 123 -5.23 4.82 13.95
CA PRO A 123 -6.38 4.16 13.34
C PRO A 123 -6.36 2.66 13.60
N GLU A 124 -7.55 2.05 13.70
CA GLU A 124 -7.67 0.61 13.67
C GLU A 124 -7.33 0.08 12.26
N VAL A 125 -6.36 -0.81 12.20
CA VAL A 125 -5.90 -1.42 10.94
C VAL A 125 -6.33 -2.89 10.89
N SER A 126 -7.63 -3.10 10.71
CA SER A 126 -8.20 -4.42 10.44
C SER A 126 -8.82 -4.47 9.05
N CYS A 127 -9.00 -5.68 8.50
CA CYS A 127 -9.64 -5.83 7.20
C CYS A 127 -11.06 -5.26 7.19
N GLN A 128 -11.79 -5.44 8.28
CA GLN A 128 -13.11 -4.88 8.45
C GLN A 128 -13.08 -3.34 8.53
N ALA A 129 -12.16 -2.76 9.32
CA ALA A 129 -12.02 -1.30 9.43
C ALA A 129 -11.70 -0.66 8.07
N LEU A 130 -10.76 -1.23 7.31
CA LEU A 130 -10.42 -0.73 5.98
C LEU A 130 -11.56 -0.90 4.97
N GLN A 131 -12.35 -1.98 5.07
CA GLN A 131 -13.55 -2.14 4.26
C GLN A 131 -14.61 -1.09 4.57
N VAL A 132 -14.85 -0.78 5.85
CA VAL A 132 -15.78 0.28 6.25
C VAL A 132 -15.32 1.63 5.72
N LEU A 133 -14.02 1.94 5.82
CA LEU A 133 -13.45 3.19 5.30
C LEU A 133 -13.68 3.35 3.79
N VAL A 134 -13.50 2.28 3.01
CA VAL A 134 -13.73 2.33 1.56
C VAL A 134 -15.21 2.32 1.20
N ALA A 135 -16.02 1.50 1.88
CA ALA A 135 -17.46 1.40 1.63
C ALA A 135 -18.23 2.69 1.96
N SER A 136 -17.78 3.42 2.98
CA SER A 136 -18.35 4.72 3.39
C SER A 136 -17.96 5.89 2.48
N GLY A 137 -17.06 5.68 1.52
CA GLY A 137 -16.58 6.74 0.63
C GLY A 137 -15.56 7.70 1.27
N LEU A 138 -15.11 7.44 2.50
CA LEU A 138 -14.03 8.21 3.14
C LEU A 138 -12.66 7.88 2.52
N ALA A 139 -12.53 6.73 1.87
CA ALA A 139 -11.42 6.41 0.99
C ALA A 139 -11.92 5.75 -0.30
N GLY A 140 -11.35 6.13 -1.44
CA GLY A 140 -11.53 5.40 -2.68
C GLY A 140 -10.79 4.06 -2.65
N GLN A 141 -9.67 3.97 -1.92
CA GLN A 141 -8.87 2.77 -1.70
C GLN A 141 -8.06 2.93 -0.41
N ALA A 142 -7.74 1.82 0.25
CA ALA A 142 -6.89 1.79 1.44
C ALA A 142 -5.82 0.70 1.32
N LEU A 143 -4.55 1.07 1.50
CA LEU A 143 -3.41 0.17 1.51
C LEU A 143 -2.66 0.33 2.83
N TYR A 144 -2.69 -0.71 3.64
CA TYR A 144 -1.82 -0.86 4.80
C TYR A 144 -0.54 -1.62 4.43
N LEU A 145 0.60 -1.14 4.91
CA LEU A 145 1.89 -1.78 4.81
C LEU A 145 2.53 -1.84 6.19
N ASP A 146 3.00 -3.02 6.57
CA ASP A 146 3.78 -3.31 7.76
C ASP A 146 5.18 -3.78 7.34
N PRO A 147 6.15 -2.86 7.26
CA PRO A 147 7.51 -3.17 6.90
C PRO A 147 8.32 -3.77 8.06
N GLN A 148 9.10 -4.82 7.79
CA GLN A 148 9.94 -5.47 8.79
C GLN A 148 11.32 -5.82 8.25
N PHE A 149 12.35 -5.56 9.05
CA PHE A 149 13.71 -6.00 8.75
C PHE A 149 13.91 -7.48 9.10
N GLY A 150 14.38 -8.25 8.12
CA GLY A 150 14.90 -9.59 8.33
C GLY A 150 16.42 -9.62 8.29
N ARG A 151 17.02 -10.78 8.60
CA ARG A 151 18.48 -10.93 8.58
C ARG A 151 19.10 -10.78 7.19
N LYS A 152 18.39 -11.16 6.13
CA LYS A 152 18.89 -11.18 4.73
C LYS A 152 17.97 -10.50 3.73
N SER A 153 16.77 -10.12 4.18
CA SER A 153 15.70 -9.59 3.34
C SER A 153 14.91 -8.56 4.12
N TYR A 154 14.28 -7.69 3.36
CA TYR A 154 13.25 -6.78 3.81
C TYR A 154 11.89 -7.43 3.54
N ARG A 155 10.95 -7.35 4.48
CA ARG A 155 9.61 -7.91 4.33
C ARG A 155 8.58 -6.79 4.35
N PHE A 156 7.68 -6.80 3.37
CA PHE A 156 6.46 -6.00 3.36
C PHE A 156 5.28 -6.93 3.60
N SER A 157 4.67 -6.85 4.77
CA SER A 157 3.32 -7.39 4.97
C SER A 157 2.32 -6.29 4.65
N GLY A 158 1.13 -6.63 4.19
CA GLY A 158 0.16 -5.59 3.89
C GLY A 158 -1.23 -6.11 3.66
N LEU A 159 -2.17 -5.16 3.68
CA LEU A 159 -3.56 -5.39 3.37
C LEU A 159 -4.05 -4.27 2.46
N TRP A 160 -4.63 -4.65 1.33
CA TRP A 160 -5.21 -3.69 0.40
C TRP A 160 -6.70 -3.93 0.28
N VAL A 161 -7.49 -2.87 0.43
CA VAL A 161 -8.92 -2.81 0.11
C VAL A 161 -9.15 -1.79 -1.00
N LEU A 162 -9.89 -2.19 -2.04
CA LEU A 162 -10.16 -1.35 -3.21
C LEU A 162 -11.49 -1.74 -3.89
N PRO A 163 -12.07 -0.85 -4.73
CA PRO A 163 -13.26 -1.17 -5.51
C PRO A 163 -13.01 -2.38 -6.40
N ARG A 164 -14.02 -3.22 -6.57
CA ARG A 164 -13.91 -4.48 -7.31
C ARG A 164 -13.39 -4.29 -8.74
N GLY A 165 -13.78 -3.20 -9.41
CA GLY A 165 -13.32 -2.86 -10.77
C GLY A 165 -11.82 -2.59 -10.89
N GLU A 166 -11.18 -2.16 -9.80
CA GLU A 166 -9.74 -1.83 -9.78
C GLU A 166 -8.84 -3.05 -9.53
N ARG A 167 -9.43 -4.20 -9.17
CA ARG A 167 -8.69 -5.45 -8.90
C ARG A 167 -7.73 -5.82 -10.04
N ARG A 168 -8.25 -5.97 -11.26
CA ARG A 168 -7.47 -6.49 -12.38
C ARG A 168 -6.36 -5.53 -12.82
N PRO A 169 -6.63 -4.22 -13.02
CA PRO A 169 -5.59 -3.24 -13.30
C PRO A 169 -4.47 -3.26 -12.25
N LEU A 170 -4.86 -3.34 -10.97
CA LEU A 170 -3.93 -3.38 -9.87
C LEU A 170 -3.00 -4.60 -9.93
N LEU A 171 -3.58 -5.80 -9.90
CA LEU A 171 -2.80 -7.04 -9.87
C LEU A 171 -1.93 -7.15 -11.13
N SER A 172 -2.44 -6.75 -12.30
CA SER A 172 -1.61 -6.74 -13.52
C SER A 172 -0.43 -5.77 -13.43
N GLY A 173 -0.64 -4.58 -12.87
CA GLY A 173 0.40 -3.56 -12.76
C GLY A 173 1.47 -3.91 -11.73
N VAL A 174 1.07 -4.40 -10.55
CA VAL A 174 2.00 -4.94 -9.54
C VAL A 174 2.81 -6.10 -10.13
N ARG A 175 2.17 -6.98 -10.91
CA ARG A 175 2.87 -8.06 -11.60
C ARG A 175 3.93 -7.54 -12.54
N ALA A 176 3.57 -6.57 -13.40
CA ALA A 176 4.50 -5.98 -14.35
C ALA A 176 5.67 -5.29 -13.63
N ALA A 177 5.42 -4.56 -12.54
CA ALA A 177 6.45 -3.90 -11.75
C ALA A 177 7.46 -4.89 -11.14
N LEU A 178 7.02 -6.10 -10.81
CA LEU A 178 7.85 -7.13 -10.18
C LEU A 178 8.40 -8.18 -11.17
N LYS A 179 7.94 -8.23 -12.43
CA LYS A 179 8.32 -9.24 -13.45
C LYS A 179 9.78 -9.10 -13.94
N GLY A 180 10.49 -8.04 -13.55
CA GLY A 180 11.89 -7.81 -13.92
C GLY A 180 12.91 -8.36 -12.92
N LEU A 181 12.62 -9.48 -12.26
CA LEU A 181 13.46 -10.22 -11.31
C LEU A 181 13.59 -11.68 -11.77
#